data_AF-A0A7W1RF64-F1
#
_entry.id   AF-A0A7W1RF64-F1
#
_cell.length_a   1.000
_cell.length_b   1.000
_cell.length_c   1.000
_cell.angle_alpha   90.00
_cell.angle_beta   90.00
_cell.angle_gamma   90.00
#
_symmetry.space_group_name_H-M   'P 1'
#
loop_
_entity.id
_entity.type
_entity.pdbx_description
1 polymer ?
#
loop_
_entity_poly.entity_id
_entity_poly.type
_entity_poly.pdbx_seq_one_letter_code
_entity_poly.pdbx_strand_id
1 'polypeptide(L)'
;MLYIVIFAIISIGYAASASIDGPKARCRTSPQASLVEELAPKEGLYQNIASHDSAFTQLRQESLQKMEALLQDKEFRDTALVLQNKASNSQNLPPVSKTKPLNELYIFVSFSLSEKALLNLAQEAKRFGATLVLRGFKEGSYTKTAQSLHKIITKTGQGVLIDPELYSLFHITAVPTYILAKPFSVQSQERIQTPLHDKLQGHVSVQYVLESFAKEGDLQQEARVFLHTGAIP
;
A
#
# COMPACT_ATOMS: atom_id res chain seq x y z
N MET A 1 -25.20 25.21 21.21
CA MET A 1 -26.55 25.76 21.47
C MET A 1 -26.86 26.67 20.29
N LEU A 2 -27.47 26.21 19.20
CA LEU A 2 -28.90 25.93 19.13
C LEU A 2 -29.19 25.02 17.92
N TYR A 3 -29.96 23.97 18.18
CA TYR A 3 -30.34 22.89 17.29
C TYR A 3 -31.46 23.32 16.32
N ILE A 4 -31.45 22.75 15.12
CA ILE A 4 -32.60 22.12 14.43
C ILE A 4 -33.93 22.89 14.52
N VAL A 5 -34.30 23.61 13.45
CA VAL A 5 -35.68 23.65 12.91
C VAL A 5 -35.63 24.17 11.46
N ILE A 6 -35.34 23.35 10.45
CA ILE A 6 -35.94 23.51 9.09
C ILE A 6 -35.91 22.13 8.39
N PHE A 7 -36.79 21.23 8.83
CA PHE A 7 -37.30 20.13 8.00
C PHE A 7 -38.82 20.23 8.05
N ALA A 8 -39.46 19.92 6.92
CA ALA A 8 -40.90 19.89 6.68
C ALA A 8 -41.54 21.20 6.18
N ILE A 9 -41.44 21.45 4.87
CA ILE A 9 -42.58 21.67 3.94
C ILE A 9 -41.98 21.35 2.55
N ILE A 10 -42.37 20.32 1.81
CA ILE A 10 -43.53 20.30 0.90
C ILE A 10 -43.86 18.83 0.58
N SER A 11 -44.99 18.36 1.10
CA SER A 11 -45.75 17.26 0.50
C SER A 11 -46.80 17.88 -0.42
N ILE A 12 -46.74 17.58 -1.72
CA ILE A 12 -47.91 17.60 -2.61
C ILE A 12 -47.89 16.28 -3.35
N GLY A 13 -48.84 15.40 -3.00
CA GLY A 13 -49.10 14.16 -3.71
C GLY A 13 -49.93 14.39 -4.96
N TYR A 14 -49.91 13.41 -5.85
CA TYR A 14 -51.06 13.05 -6.68
C TYR A 14 -51.08 11.54 -6.88
N ALA A 15 -52.29 10.99 -6.74
CA ALA A 15 -52.65 9.58 -6.74
C ALA A 15 -53.21 9.13 -8.10
N ALA A 16 -53.20 7.81 -8.35
CA ALA A 16 -54.24 6.98 -9.02
C ALA A 16 -53.56 5.70 -9.61
N SER A 17 -53.84 4.46 -9.15
CA SER A 17 -55.03 3.60 -9.41
C SER A 17 -55.04 3.10 -10.88
N ALA A 18 -55.18 1.82 -11.28
CA ALA A 18 -55.54 0.52 -10.67
C ALA A 18 -55.26 -0.63 -11.69
N SER A 19 -55.49 -1.90 -11.26
CA SER A 19 -56.23 -2.96 -12.02
C SER A 19 -55.43 -3.77 -13.11
N ILE A 20 -55.51 -5.10 -13.37
CA ILE A 20 -56.31 -6.29 -12.98
C ILE A 20 -55.56 -7.62 -13.38
N ASP A 21 -55.76 -8.69 -12.60
CA ASP A 21 -55.76 -10.18 -12.80
C ASP A 21 -54.72 -11.02 -13.59
N GLY A 22 -54.35 -12.17 -12.99
CA GLY A 22 -53.93 -13.41 -13.65
C GLY A 22 -53.23 -14.45 -12.72
N PRO A 23 -53.40 -15.79 -12.84
CA PRO A 23 -53.72 -16.63 -11.67
C PRO A 23 -52.67 -17.66 -11.14
N LYS A 24 -52.63 -17.79 -9.81
CA LYS A 24 -52.87 -18.97 -8.92
C LYS A 24 -52.39 -20.40 -9.33
N ALA A 25 -51.45 -20.95 -8.55
CA ALA A 25 -51.47 -22.35 -8.03
C ALA A 25 -50.50 -22.47 -6.81
N ARG A 26 -50.97 -22.39 -5.57
CA ARG A 26 -51.53 -23.45 -4.68
C ARG A 26 -50.46 -24.25 -3.91
N CYS A 27 -49.97 -23.67 -2.81
CA CYS A 27 -49.44 -24.43 -1.68
C CYS A 27 -50.58 -25.07 -0.88
N ARG A 28 -50.45 -26.34 -0.51
CA ARG A 28 -51.36 -27.03 0.41
C ARG A 28 -51.00 -26.68 1.86
N THR A 29 -52.00 -26.13 2.53
CA THR A 29 -52.26 -26.10 3.98
C THR A 29 -52.14 -27.50 4.61
N SER A 30 -51.78 -27.67 5.88
CA SER A 30 -52.69 -27.41 7.01
C SER A 30 -51.99 -27.34 8.40
N PRO A 31 -52.70 -26.83 9.43
CA PRO A 31 -52.16 -26.18 10.64
C PRO A 31 -52.47 -26.91 11.97
N GLN A 32 -51.84 -26.44 13.06
CA GLN A 32 -52.32 -26.40 14.47
C GLN A 32 -51.16 -25.83 15.32
N ALA A 33 -51.28 -25.06 16.39
CA ALA A 33 -52.40 -24.40 17.08
C ALA A 33 -51.77 -23.31 17.99
N SER A 34 -52.61 -22.37 18.38
CA SER A 34 -52.46 -21.29 19.38
C SER A 34 -51.57 -21.56 20.61
N LEU A 35 -50.81 -20.55 21.07
CA LEU A 35 -51.15 -19.80 22.29
C LEU A 35 -50.33 -18.50 22.37
N VAL A 36 -51.02 -17.39 22.68
CA VAL A 36 -50.49 -16.05 22.92
C VAL A 36 -49.91 -15.98 24.34
N GLU A 37 -48.68 -15.49 24.51
CA GLU A 37 -48.17 -15.06 25.80
C GLU A 37 -47.29 -13.81 25.60
N GLU A 38 -47.35 -12.96 26.61
CA GLU A 38 -47.22 -11.52 26.61
C GLU A 38 -45.79 -11.04 26.99
N LEU A 39 -45.43 -9.87 26.46
CA LEU A 39 -44.52 -8.83 26.96
C LEU A 39 -43.53 -9.15 28.11
N ALA A 40 -42.23 -8.99 27.86
CA ALA A 40 -41.32 -8.18 28.69
C ALA A 40 -39.90 -8.00 28.05
N PRO A 41 -39.27 -6.81 28.15
CA PRO A 41 -37.86 -6.60 27.77
C PRO A 41 -36.93 -7.26 28.79
N LYS A 42 -35.99 -8.11 28.33
CA LYS A 42 -34.94 -8.68 29.17
C LYS A 42 -33.79 -7.69 29.34
N GLU A 43 -33.91 -6.84 30.36
CA GLU A 43 -32.77 -6.16 30.98
C GLU A 43 -31.96 -7.17 31.80
N GLY A 44 -30.65 -7.25 31.58
CA GLY A 44 -29.72 -7.92 32.50
C GLY A 44 -28.85 -9.03 31.91
N LEU A 45 -27.89 -8.68 31.04
CA LEU A 45 -26.68 -9.49 30.87
C LEU A 45 -25.47 -8.70 30.34
N TYR A 46 -25.15 -7.56 30.97
CA TYR A 46 -23.86 -6.88 30.75
C TYR A 46 -23.34 -6.26 32.05
N GLN A 47 -23.00 -7.10 33.04
CA GLN A 47 -22.26 -6.63 34.23
C GLN A 47 -21.10 -7.56 34.60
N ASN A 48 -20.21 -7.87 33.64
CA ASN A 48 -18.95 -8.52 34.02
C ASN A 48 -17.76 -8.23 33.10
N ILE A 49 -17.62 -6.97 32.66
CA ILE A 49 -16.43 -6.52 31.87
C ILE A 49 -15.60 -5.46 32.61
N ALA A 50 -15.89 -5.18 33.88
CA ALA A 50 -15.19 -4.15 34.67
C ALA A 50 -14.09 -4.71 35.60
N SER A 51 -14.00 -6.04 35.76
CA SER A 51 -13.09 -6.67 36.72
C SER A 51 -11.77 -7.18 36.11
N HIS A 52 -11.59 -7.11 34.79
CA HIS A 52 -10.30 -7.42 34.12
C HIS A 52 -9.43 -6.19 33.81
N ASP A 53 -9.96 -4.97 33.95
CA ASP A 53 -9.27 -3.72 33.59
C ASP A 53 -8.28 -3.23 34.67
N SER A 54 -8.48 -3.60 35.94
CA SER A 54 -7.64 -3.12 37.05
C SER A 54 -6.21 -3.63 36.95
N ALA A 55 -6.02 -4.91 36.58
CA ALA A 55 -4.70 -5.51 36.40
C ALA A 55 -3.93 -4.85 35.23
N PHE A 56 -4.61 -4.57 34.12
CA PHE A 56 -4.00 -3.92 32.96
C PHE A 56 -3.69 -2.44 33.22
N THR A 57 -4.57 -1.74 33.94
CA THR A 57 -4.36 -0.35 34.35
C THR A 57 -3.20 -0.24 35.34
N GLN A 58 -3.09 -1.19 36.27
CA GLN A 58 -2.01 -1.26 37.25
C GLN A 58 -0.66 -1.56 36.59
N LEU A 59 -0.60 -2.52 35.65
CA LEU A 59 0.62 -2.78 34.87
C LEU A 59 1.05 -1.58 34.03
N ARG A 60 0.09 -0.82 33.49
CA ARG A 60 0.37 0.42 32.75
C ARG A 60 0.93 1.50 33.67
N GLN A 61 0.36 1.67 34.86
CA GLN A 61 0.87 2.62 35.87
C GLN A 61 2.25 2.23 36.38
N GLU A 62 2.50 0.95 36.67
CA GLU A 62 3.80 0.45 37.13
C GLU A 62 4.88 0.61 36.05
N SER A 63 4.53 0.37 34.78
CA SER A 63 5.44 0.58 33.65
C SER A 63 5.80 2.05 33.46
N LEU A 64 4.83 2.96 33.64
CA LEU A 64 5.08 4.41 33.60
C LEU A 64 6.00 4.87 34.73
N GLN A 65 5.78 4.36 35.95
CA GLN A 65 6.64 4.67 37.10
C GLN A 65 8.06 4.13 36.93
N LYS A 66 8.22 2.90 36.42
CA LYS A 66 9.55 2.33 36.12
C LYS A 66 10.27 3.11 35.03
N MET A 67 9.56 3.57 33.99
CA MET A 67 10.16 4.43 32.98
C MET A 67 10.60 5.79 33.55
N GLU A 68 9.80 6.40 34.41
CA GLU A 68 10.15 7.67 35.07
C GLU A 68 11.36 7.52 36.00
N ALA A 69 11.44 6.40 36.73
CA ALA A 69 12.60 6.08 37.56
C ALA A 69 13.88 5.82 36.73
N LEU A 70 13.77 5.16 35.57
CA LEU A 70 14.88 4.98 34.63
C LEU A 70 15.38 6.30 34.02
N LEU A 71 14.47 7.27 33.81
CA LEU A 71 14.84 8.61 33.33
C LEU A 71 15.56 9.46 34.39
N GLN A 72 15.41 9.12 35.68
CA GLN A 72 16.09 9.80 36.79
C GLN A 72 17.46 9.19 37.11
N ASP A 73 17.76 8.00 36.58
CA ASP A 73 19.04 7.34 36.78
C ASP A 73 20.17 8.13 36.08
N LYS A 74 21.22 8.48 36.85
CA LYS A 74 22.34 9.27 36.34
C LYS A 74 23.09 8.55 35.22
N GLU A 75 23.28 7.23 35.31
CA GLU A 75 24.00 6.49 34.27
C GLU A 75 23.21 6.45 32.96
N PHE A 76 21.89 6.30 33.03
CA PHE A 76 21.04 6.35 31.84
C PHE A 76 21.05 7.74 31.20
N ARG A 77 20.98 8.81 32.00
CA ARG A 77 21.06 10.19 31.51
C ARG A 77 22.42 10.51 30.88
N ASP A 78 23.51 10.06 31.47
CA ASP A 78 24.86 10.28 30.95
C ASP A 78 25.07 9.50 29.64
N THR A 79 24.57 8.26 29.56
CA THR A 79 24.60 7.46 28.33
C THR A 79 23.73 8.09 27.24
N ALA A 80 22.54 8.55 27.58
CA ALA A 80 21.65 9.26 26.66
C ALA A 80 22.29 10.56 26.15
N LEU A 81 22.97 11.33 27.00
CA LEU A 81 23.71 12.53 26.62
C LEU A 81 24.89 12.22 25.69
N VAL A 82 25.65 11.15 25.94
CA VAL A 82 26.75 10.72 25.08
C VAL A 82 26.23 10.25 23.72
N LEU A 83 25.13 9.51 23.68
CA LEU A 83 24.48 9.09 22.43
C LEU A 83 23.92 10.29 21.65
N GLN A 84 23.31 11.25 22.36
CA GLN A 84 22.82 12.51 21.78
C GLN A 84 23.97 13.32 21.15
N ASN A 85 25.12 13.43 21.84
CA ASN A 85 26.30 14.13 21.32
C ASN A 85 26.93 13.41 20.13
N LYS A 86 26.94 12.07 20.13
CA LYS A 86 27.36 11.26 18.97
C LYS A 86 26.42 11.43 17.78
N ALA A 87 25.11 11.53 18.01
CA ALA A 87 24.12 11.81 16.95
C ALA A 87 24.28 13.24 16.40
N SER A 88 24.53 14.24 17.24
CA SER A 88 24.78 15.63 16.84
C SER A 88 26.09 15.80 16.05
N ASN A 89 27.13 15.03 16.35
CA ASN A 89 28.36 15.00 15.55
C ASN A 89 28.25 14.14 14.28
N SER A 90 27.11 13.49 14.05
CA SER A 90 26.78 12.78 12.82
C SER A 90 26.12 13.68 11.77
N GLN A 91 26.40 15.00 11.79
CA GLN A 91 25.95 15.92 10.72
C GLN A 91 26.80 15.88 9.45
N ASN A 92 27.68 14.89 9.30
CA ASN A 92 28.34 14.56 8.04
C ASN A 92 27.90 13.20 7.47
N LEU A 93 26.68 12.75 7.77
CA LEU A 93 25.99 11.82 6.88
C LEU A 93 25.12 12.64 5.91
N PRO A 94 25.19 12.41 4.59
CA PRO A 94 24.26 13.02 3.67
C PRO A 94 22.84 12.71 4.15
N PRO A 95 21.90 13.67 4.15
CA PRO A 95 20.52 13.37 4.45
C PRO A 95 20.06 12.31 3.46
N VAL A 96 19.86 11.07 3.91
CA VAL A 96 19.03 10.09 3.19
C VAL A 96 17.57 10.47 3.43
N SER A 97 17.26 11.72 3.09
CA SER A 97 15.92 12.11 2.71
C SER A 97 15.72 11.44 1.37
N LYS A 98 15.13 10.25 1.37
CA LYS A 98 14.43 9.76 0.19
C LYS A 98 13.26 10.72 -0.04
N THR A 99 13.53 11.92 -0.55
CA THR A 99 12.53 12.73 -1.24
C THR A 99 12.05 11.82 -2.35
N LYS A 100 10.84 11.27 -2.16
CA LYS A 100 10.19 10.42 -3.15
C LYS A 100 10.31 11.16 -4.49
N PRO A 101 10.98 10.58 -5.50
CA PRO A 101 11.22 11.30 -6.74
C PRO A 101 9.86 11.71 -7.31
N LEU A 102 9.84 12.88 -7.94
CA LEU A 102 8.63 13.47 -8.49
C LEU A 102 7.89 12.56 -9.46
N ASN A 103 8.55 11.54 -10.02
CA ASN A 103 8.03 10.46 -10.83
C ASN A 103 8.88 9.20 -10.64
N GLU A 104 8.30 8.02 -10.88
CA GLU A 104 8.97 6.74 -10.69
C GLU A 104 8.98 5.94 -12.00
N LEU A 105 10.17 5.50 -12.41
CA LEU A 105 10.37 4.59 -13.54
C LEU A 105 10.59 3.18 -12.98
N TYR A 106 9.68 2.27 -13.31
CA TYR A 106 9.73 0.87 -12.89
C TYR A 106 10.07 -0.05 -14.05
N ILE A 107 10.92 -1.04 -13.77
CA ILE A 107 11.25 -2.10 -14.70
C ILE A 107 10.84 -3.42 -14.06
N PHE A 108 9.77 -4.00 -14.58
CA PHE A 108 9.19 -5.27 -14.11
C PHE A 108 9.98 -6.44 -14.71
N VAL A 109 10.61 -7.23 -13.85
CA VAL A 109 11.44 -8.38 -14.22
C VAL A 109 11.06 -9.65 -13.46
N SER A 110 11.40 -10.81 -14.02
CA SER A 110 11.26 -12.11 -13.38
C SER A 110 12.54 -12.92 -13.51
N PHE A 111 12.75 -13.87 -12.59
CA PHE A 111 13.83 -14.87 -12.68
C PHE A 111 13.67 -15.87 -13.84
N SER A 112 12.54 -15.83 -14.57
CA SER A 112 12.38 -16.56 -15.82
C SER A 112 13.28 -16.00 -16.94
N LEU A 113 13.80 -14.77 -16.79
CA LEU A 113 14.81 -14.20 -17.68
C LEU A 113 16.20 -14.80 -17.38
N SER A 114 17.09 -14.76 -18.38
CA SER A 114 18.48 -15.18 -18.17
C SER A 114 19.20 -14.25 -17.18
N GLU A 115 20.19 -14.78 -16.45
CA GLU A 115 21.01 -13.98 -15.52
C GLU A 115 21.68 -12.80 -16.23
N LYS A 116 22.12 -13.00 -17.48
CA LYS A 116 22.72 -11.93 -18.31
C LYS A 116 21.72 -10.80 -18.60
N ALA A 117 20.48 -11.14 -18.94
CA ALA A 117 19.44 -10.14 -19.20
C ALA A 117 19.14 -9.32 -17.94
N LEU A 118 19.02 -9.97 -16.77
CA LEU A 118 18.80 -9.28 -15.50
C LEU A 118 19.95 -8.33 -15.14
N LEU A 119 21.20 -8.74 -15.38
CA LEU A 119 22.36 -7.89 -15.13
C LEU A 119 22.38 -6.66 -16.04
N ASN A 120 22.09 -6.83 -17.33
CA ASN A 120 22.01 -5.72 -18.28
C ASN A 120 20.90 -4.74 -17.88
N LEU A 121 19.70 -5.25 -17.55
CA LEU A 121 18.59 -4.43 -17.10
C LEU A 121 18.91 -3.68 -15.80
N ALA A 122 19.66 -4.29 -14.88
CA ALA A 122 20.10 -3.62 -13.65
C ALA A 122 21.14 -2.53 -13.89
N GLN A 123 22.02 -2.69 -14.87
CA GLN A 123 22.94 -1.63 -15.29
C GLN A 123 22.20 -0.46 -15.93
N GLU A 124 21.24 -0.74 -16.81
CA GLU A 124 20.41 0.29 -17.43
C GLU A 124 19.55 1.00 -16.37
N ALA A 125 18.93 0.25 -15.45
CA ALA A 125 18.15 0.81 -14.35
C ALA A 125 18.99 1.80 -13.53
N LYS A 126 20.23 1.44 -13.18
CA LYS A 126 21.14 2.32 -12.47
C LYS A 126 21.44 3.60 -13.23
N ARG A 127 21.69 3.50 -14.55
CA ARG A 127 22.00 4.66 -15.39
C ARG A 127 20.85 5.67 -15.43
N PHE A 128 19.62 5.18 -15.55
CA PHE A 128 18.43 6.01 -15.69
C PHE A 128 17.70 6.28 -14.37
N GLY A 129 18.24 5.81 -13.23
CA GLY A 129 17.58 5.96 -11.92
C GLY A 129 16.26 5.18 -11.79
N ALA A 130 16.10 4.09 -12.55
CA ALA A 130 14.92 3.24 -12.51
C ALA A 130 14.95 2.26 -11.32
N THR A 131 13.76 1.87 -10.85
CA THR A 131 13.60 0.83 -9.84
C THR A 131 13.25 -0.50 -10.51
N LEU A 132 14.05 -1.53 -10.24
CA LEU A 132 13.73 -2.89 -10.66
C LEU A 132 12.69 -3.50 -9.71
N VAL A 133 11.61 -4.05 -10.28
CA VAL A 133 10.52 -4.67 -9.52
C VAL A 133 10.39 -6.14 -9.91
N LEU A 134 10.47 -6.99 -8.91
CA LEU A 134 10.44 -8.44 -9.04
C LEU A 134 9.13 -8.99 -8.47
N ARG A 135 8.44 -9.86 -9.23
CA ARG A 135 7.14 -10.40 -8.84
C ARG A 135 7.18 -11.30 -7.60
N GLY A 136 8.30 -11.97 -7.37
CA GLY A 136 8.40 -12.95 -6.29
C GLY A 136 9.72 -13.72 -6.27
N PHE A 137 9.72 -14.84 -5.56
CA PHE A 137 10.92 -15.60 -5.25
C PHE A 137 11.31 -16.59 -6.35
N LYS A 138 12.61 -16.77 -6.53
CA LYS A 138 13.17 -17.82 -7.39
C LYS A 138 12.82 -19.19 -6.81
N GLU A 139 12.05 -19.98 -7.57
CA GLU A 139 11.66 -21.35 -7.22
C GLU A 139 10.98 -21.47 -5.84
N GLY A 140 10.28 -20.42 -5.39
CA GLY A 140 9.63 -20.41 -4.06
C GLY A 140 10.60 -20.37 -2.88
N SER A 141 11.90 -20.14 -3.12
CA SER A 141 12.93 -20.15 -2.09
C SER A 141 13.53 -18.77 -1.84
N TYR A 142 13.43 -18.29 -0.60
CA TYR A 142 14.05 -17.05 -0.16
C TYR A 142 15.57 -17.06 -0.29
N THR A 143 16.22 -18.18 0.04
CA THR A 143 17.70 -18.28 0.03
C THR A 143 18.26 -18.18 -1.39
N LYS A 144 17.67 -18.91 -2.35
CA LYS A 144 18.04 -18.83 -3.77
C LYS A 144 17.81 -17.43 -4.35
N THR A 145 16.73 -16.77 -3.92
CA THR A 145 16.41 -15.39 -4.31
C THR A 145 17.45 -14.42 -3.79
N ALA A 146 17.78 -14.48 -2.49
CA ALA A 146 18.77 -13.63 -1.86
C ALA A 146 20.15 -13.79 -2.50
N GLN A 147 20.58 -15.01 -2.80
CA GLN A 147 21.85 -15.26 -3.50
C GLN A 147 21.87 -14.66 -4.91
N SER A 148 20.78 -14.84 -5.68
CA SER A 148 20.68 -14.31 -7.04
C SER A 148 20.65 -12.78 -7.04
N LEU A 149 19.89 -12.20 -6.12
CA LEU A 149 19.81 -10.75 -5.93
C LEU A 149 21.15 -10.17 -5.47
N HIS A 150 21.83 -10.84 -4.53
CA HIS A 150 23.15 -10.43 -4.05
C HIS A 150 24.15 -10.36 -5.21
N LYS A 151 24.15 -11.33 -6.13
CA LYS A 151 25.00 -11.27 -7.34
C LYS A 151 24.71 -10.03 -8.19
N ILE A 152 23.45 -9.66 -8.37
CA ILE A 152 23.03 -8.49 -9.16
C ILE A 152 23.49 -7.21 -8.45
N ILE A 153 23.22 -7.09 -7.15
CA ILE A 153 23.60 -5.91 -6.34
C ILE A 153 25.12 -5.77 -6.31
N THR A 154 25.88 -6.86 -6.11
CA THR A 154 27.35 -6.79 -6.08
C THR A 154 27.96 -6.39 -7.43
N LYS A 155 27.35 -6.80 -8.55
CA LYS A 155 27.84 -6.46 -9.89
C LYS A 155 27.42 -5.07 -10.37
N THR A 156 26.22 -4.61 -10.00
CA THR A 156 25.64 -3.38 -10.55
C THR A 156 25.55 -2.26 -9.53
N GLY A 157 25.39 -2.59 -8.25
CA GLY A 157 25.05 -1.66 -7.17
C GLY A 157 23.57 -1.29 -7.12
N GLN A 158 22.73 -1.86 -8.00
CA GLN A 158 21.31 -1.53 -8.09
C GLN A 158 20.48 -2.44 -7.19
N GLY A 159 19.68 -1.83 -6.30
CA GLY A 159 18.69 -2.55 -5.50
C GLY A 159 17.50 -3.03 -6.33
N VAL A 160 16.87 -4.11 -5.90
CA VAL A 160 15.65 -4.66 -6.49
C VAL A 160 14.55 -4.68 -5.43
N LEU A 161 13.37 -4.21 -5.82
CA LEU A 161 12.16 -4.24 -5.01
C LEU A 161 11.41 -5.55 -5.30
N ILE A 162 10.95 -6.24 -4.25
CA ILE A 162 10.09 -7.42 -4.40
C ILE A 162 8.68 -7.00 -3.98
N ASP A 163 7.81 -6.81 -4.95
CA ASP A 163 6.44 -6.34 -4.71
C ASP A 163 5.46 -6.99 -5.72
N PRO A 164 4.73 -8.05 -5.31
CA PRO A 164 3.72 -8.67 -6.15
C PRO A 164 2.46 -7.81 -6.33
N GLU A 165 2.21 -6.85 -5.44
CA GLU A 165 1.05 -5.97 -5.51
C GLU A 165 1.21 -4.97 -6.65
N LEU A 166 2.42 -4.44 -6.88
CA LEU A 166 2.71 -3.59 -8.03
C LEU A 166 2.45 -4.27 -9.38
N TYR A 167 2.73 -5.58 -9.50
CA TYR A 167 2.39 -6.35 -10.70
C TYR A 167 0.89 -6.39 -10.95
N SER A 168 0.12 -6.56 -9.88
CA SER A 168 -1.34 -6.63 -9.94
C SER A 168 -1.93 -5.26 -10.23
N LEU A 169 -1.37 -4.20 -9.62
CA LEU A 169 -1.78 -2.82 -9.84
C LEU A 169 -1.65 -2.45 -11.32
N PHE A 170 -0.50 -2.70 -11.94
CA PHE A 170 -0.29 -2.32 -13.35
C PHE A 170 -0.70 -3.40 -14.37
N HIS A 171 -1.38 -4.46 -13.92
CA HIS A 171 -1.85 -5.56 -14.76
C HIS A 171 -0.76 -6.16 -15.66
N ILE A 172 0.40 -6.46 -15.07
CA ILE A 172 1.58 -6.93 -15.80
C ILE A 172 1.52 -8.43 -16.04
N THR A 173 1.34 -8.82 -17.30
CA THR A 173 1.20 -10.22 -17.73
C THR A 173 2.50 -10.81 -18.27
N ALA A 174 3.42 -9.97 -18.74
CA ALA A 174 4.67 -10.38 -19.36
C ALA A 174 5.84 -9.49 -18.92
N VAL A 175 7.06 -10.02 -19.05
CA VAL A 175 8.31 -9.35 -18.65
C VAL A 175 9.38 -9.51 -19.74
N PRO A 176 10.30 -8.55 -19.91
CA PRO A 176 10.36 -7.27 -19.21
C PRO A 176 9.25 -6.29 -19.66
N THR A 177 8.74 -5.52 -18.70
CA THR A 177 7.79 -4.43 -18.94
C THR A 177 8.25 -3.18 -18.21
N TYR A 178 8.16 -2.03 -18.87
CA TYR A 178 8.59 -0.75 -18.37
C TYR A 178 7.37 0.12 -18.11
N ILE A 179 7.37 0.81 -16.97
CA ILE A 179 6.30 1.70 -16.58
C ILE A 179 6.88 3.00 -16.08
N LEU A 180 6.43 4.10 -16.67
CA LEU A 180 6.64 5.43 -16.12
C LEU A 180 5.34 5.85 -15.44
N ALA A 181 5.38 6.17 -14.16
CA ALA A 181 4.21 6.56 -13.40
C ALA A 181 4.46 7.82 -12.56
N LYS A 182 3.39 8.59 -12.37
CA LYS A 182 3.37 9.65 -11.35
C LYS A 182 3.39 9.04 -9.94
N PRO A 183 3.92 9.75 -8.93
CA PRO A 183 4.05 9.22 -7.59
C PRO A 183 2.66 8.95 -7.01
N PHE A 184 2.41 7.69 -6.69
CA PHE A 184 1.15 7.23 -6.12
C PHE A 184 1.39 6.60 -4.76
N SER A 185 0.38 6.63 -3.90
CA SER A 185 0.41 5.94 -2.61
C SER A 185 -0.57 4.78 -2.68
N VAL A 186 -0.08 3.57 -2.43
CA VAL A 186 -0.94 2.38 -2.32
C VAL A 186 -1.58 2.43 -0.94
N GLN A 187 -2.61 3.27 -0.77
CA GLN A 187 -3.40 3.30 0.46
C GLN A 187 -4.52 2.27 0.39
N SER A 188 -4.46 1.36 1.35
CA SER A 188 -5.29 0.17 1.51
C SER A 188 -6.74 0.55 1.74
N GLN A 189 -7.57 0.64 0.69
CA GLN A 189 -9.02 0.30 0.75
C GLN A 189 -9.74 0.39 -0.61
N GLU A 190 -9.26 1.19 -1.57
CA GLU A 190 -9.86 1.28 -2.90
C GLU A 190 -8.81 1.06 -4.00
N ARG A 191 -8.53 -0.20 -4.33
CA ARG A 191 -7.65 -0.63 -5.44
C ARG A 191 -8.29 -0.44 -6.82
N ILE A 192 -9.13 0.58 -7.00
CA ILE A 192 -10.01 0.64 -8.17
C ILE A 192 -9.34 1.35 -9.35
N GLN A 193 -8.30 2.16 -9.13
CA GLN A 193 -7.70 2.95 -10.21
C GLN A 193 -6.18 2.84 -10.24
N THR A 194 -5.67 2.36 -11.38
CA THR A 194 -4.25 2.45 -11.70
C THR A 194 -3.87 3.93 -11.87
N PRO A 195 -2.74 4.39 -11.31
CA PRO A 195 -2.31 5.77 -11.50
C PRO A 195 -2.08 6.05 -13.00
N LEU A 196 -2.10 7.32 -13.41
CA LEU A 196 -1.70 7.69 -14.78
C LEU A 196 -0.28 7.18 -15.03
N HIS A 197 -0.12 6.35 -16.06
CA HIS A 197 1.13 5.69 -16.37
C HIS A 197 1.25 5.38 -17.85
N ASP A 198 2.48 5.45 -18.36
CA ASP A 198 2.84 4.91 -19.66
C ASP A 198 3.41 3.51 -19.50
N LYS A 199 3.07 2.60 -20.41
CA LYS A 199 3.51 1.20 -20.38
C LYS A 199 4.09 0.78 -21.72
N LEU A 200 5.27 0.15 -21.69
CA LEU A 200 5.88 -0.48 -22.85
C LEU A 200 6.39 -1.87 -22.47
N GLN A 201 5.99 -2.87 -23.24
CA GLN A 201 6.38 -4.26 -23.04
C GLN A 201 7.35 -4.71 -24.14
N GLY A 202 8.40 -5.44 -23.77
CA GLY A 202 9.34 -6.04 -24.72
C GLY A 202 10.79 -5.90 -24.28
N HIS A 203 11.70 -6.68 -24.87
CA HIS A 203 13.12 -6.61 -24.55
C HIS A 203 13.80 -5.50 -25.36
N VAL A 204 13.73 -4.27 -24.84
CA VAL A 204 14.28 -3.05 -25.44
C VAL A 204 15.15 -2.29 -24.43
N SER A 205 15.93 -1.32 -24.89
CA SER A 205 16.72 -0.48 -23.98
C SER A 205 15.84 0.52 -23.22
N VAL A 206 16.23 0.88 -22.00
CA VAL A 206 15.53 1.91 -21.20
C VAL A 206 15.48 3.24 -21.95
N GLN A 207 16.54 3.60 -22.68
CA GLN A 207 16.56 4.80 -23.49
C GLN A 207 15.45 4.79 -24.56
N TYR A 208 15.32 3.70 -25.31
CA TYR A 208 14.29 3.58 -26.34
C TYR A 208 12.88 3.70 -25.76
N VAL A 209 12.65 3.12 -24.59
CA VAL A 209 11.38 3.22 -23.87
C VAL A 209 11.05 4.67 -23.55
N LEU A 210 12.00 5.38 -22.95
CA LEU A 210 11.81 6.78 -22.57
C LEU A 210 11.64 7.68 -23.80
N GLU A 211 12.35 7.42 -24.90
CA GLU A 211 12.16 8.11 -26.17
C GLU A 211 10.75 7.88 -26.74
N SER A 212 10.23 6.66 -26.61
CA SER A 212 8.88 6.32 -27.04
C SER A 212 7.84 7.04 -26.19
N PHE A 213 7.99 7.04 -24.87
CA PHE A 213 7.11 7.78 -23.94
C PHE A 213 7.17 9.29 -24.18
N ALA A 214 8.34 9.85 -24.49
CA ALA A 214 8.49 11.27 -24.80
C ALA A 214 7.83 11.70 -26.13
N LYS A 215 7.55 10.75 -27.05
CA LYS A 215 6.93 10.99 -28.36
C LYS A 215 5.42 10.74 -28.34
N GLU A 216 5.00 9.62 -27.75
CA GLU A 216 3.64 9.08 -27.90
C GLU A 216 2.93 8.85 -26.56
N GLY A 217 3.63 8.93 -25.42
CA GLY A 217 3.06 8.69 -24.09
C GLY A 217 2.26 9.87 -23.55
N ASP A 218 1.56 9.64 -22.44
CA ASP A 218 0.85 10.66 -21.67
C ASP A 218 1.81 11.45 -20.75
N LEU A 219 2.94 10.85 -20.35
CA LEU A 219 3.94 11.42 -19.44
C LEU A 219 5.20 11.91 -20.19
N GLN A 220 4.99 12.67 -21.26
CA GLN A 220 6.06 13.06 -22.18
C GLN A 220 7.14 13.92 -21.52
N GLN A 221 6.74 14.85 -20.65
CA GLN A 221 7.67 15.78 -20.00
C GLN A 221 8.53 15.04 -18.98
N GLU A 222 7.90 14.14 -18.23
CA GLU A 222 8.54 13.27 -17.27
C GLU A 222 9.56 12.35 -17.95
N ALA A 223 9.21 11.76 -19.09
CA ALA A 223 10.12 10.93 -19.88
C ALA A 223 11.36 11.71 -20.36
N ARG A 224 11.19 12.96 -20.79
CA ARG A 224 12.29 13.84 -21.20
C ARG A 224 13.27 14.13 -20.05
N VAL A 225 12.76 14.30 -18.83
CA VAL A 225 13.61 14.48 -17.65
C VAL A 225 14.48 13.25 -17.43
N PHE A 226 13.91 12.04 -17.47
CA PHE A 226 14.68 10.80 -17.32
C PHE A 226 15.71 10.58 -18.44
N LEU A 227 15.38 10.95 -19.69
CA LEU A 227 16.35 10.91 -20.80
C LEU A 227 17.56 11.80 -20.54
N HIS A 228 17.33 13.00 -20.00
CA HIS A 228 18.43 13.90 -19.66
C HIS A 228 19.28 13.36 -18.50
N THR A 229 18.65 12.75 -17.48
CA THR A 229 19.37 12.14 -16.35
C THR A 229 20.27 11.00 -16.80
N GLY A 230 19.79 10.08 -17.63
CA GLY A 230 20.58 8.93 -18.11
C GLY A 230 21.61 9.26 -19.19
N ALA A 231 21.62 10.49 -19.69
CA ALA A 231 22.62 11.00 -20.64
C ALA A 231 23.91 11.47 -19.94
N ILE A 232 23.93 11.56 -18.61
CA ILE A 232 25.11 11.96 -17.84
C ILE A 232 25.97 10.70 -17.62
N PRO A 233 27.19 10.63 -18.19
CA PRO A 233 28.06 9.45 -18.15
C PRO A 233 28.67 9.16 -16.77
#